data_AF-A0A257ZMN1-F1
#
_entry.id   AF-A0A257ZMN1-F1
#
_cell.length_a   1.000
_cell.length_b   1.000
_cell.length_c   1.000
_cell.angle_alpha   90.00
_cell.angle_beta   90.00
_cell.angle_gamma   90.00
#
_symmetry.space_group_name_H-M   'P 1'
#
loop_
_entity.id
_entity.type
_entity.pdbx_description
1 polymer ?
#
loop_
_entity_poly.entity_id
_entity_poly.type
_entity_poly.pdbx_seq_one_letter_code
_entity_poly.pdbx_strand_id
1 'polypeptide(L)'
;MTQRRGRFADLPPITDFESCQRVRPLLLHRCGDLVQVWSFCPNRTCRRQRSCRRSDGACFIAFMQAAPDTERRRFRYAIENRQAGLDPDEACRRADARIAEEIAQDGG
;
A
#
# COMPACT_ATOMS: atom_id res chain seq x y z
N MET A 1 -9.41 -16.06 -18.23
CA MET A 1 -9.81 -15.17 -17.12
C MET A 1 -9.06 -15.61 -15.86
N THR A 2 -7.98 -14.91 -15.50
CA THR A 2 -7.18 -15.26 -14.32
C THR A 2 -8.01 -14.96 -13.07
N GLN A 3 -8.31 -15.96 -12.24
CA GLN A 3 -8.92 -15.76 -10.93
C GLN A 3 -8.15 -14.63 -10.22
N ARG A 4 -8.87 -13.58 -9.78
CA ARG A 4 -8.34 -12.60 -8.81
C ARG A 4 -8.02 -13.38 -7.52
N ARG A 5 -6.81 -13.95 -7.44
CA ARG A 5 -6.28 -14.55 -6.22
C ARG A 5 -6.07 -13.41 -5.21
N GLY A 6 -6.54 -13.57 -3.98
CA GLY A 6 -6.13 -12.74 -2.84
C GLY A 6 -7.01 -11.54 -2.50
N ARG A 7 -8.34 -11.71 -2.33
CA ARG A 7 -9.15 -10.65 -1.70
C ARG A 7 -8.81 -10.58 -0.23
N PHE A 8 -8.72 -9.40 0.40
CA PHE A 8 -8.44 -9.27 1.84
C PHE A 8 -9.31 -10.17 2.74
N ALA A 9 -10.58 -10.41 2.36
CA ALA A 9 -11.47 -11.34 3.05
C ALA A 9 -10.98 -12.80 3.10
N ASP A 10 -10.09 -13.20 2.18
CA ASP A 10 -9.49 -14.54 2.12
C ASP A 10 -8.25 -14.65 3.03
N LEU A 11 -7.95 -13.65 3.88
CA LEU A 11 -6.87 -13.79 4.88
C LEU A 11 -7.39 -14.66 6.04
N PRO A 12 -6.55 -15.56 6.59
CA PRO A 12 -6.83 -16.16 7.89
C PRO A 12 -7.15 -15.10 8.94
N PRO A 13 -8.04 -15.37 9.90
CA PRO A 13 -8.34 -14.43 10.97
C PRO A 13 -7.08 -14.14 11.79
N ILE A 14 -6.94 -12.87 12.20
CA ILE A 14 -5.85 -12.41 13.06
C ILE A 14 -6.40 -12.36 14.48
N THR A 15 -6.09 -13.39 15.28
CA THR A 15 -6.62 -13.58 16.65
C THR A 15 -5.57 -13.35 17.73
N ASP A 16 -4.30 -13.41 17.35
CA ASP A 16 -3.14 -13.37 18.23
C ASP A 16 -1.89 -12.92 17.46
N PHE A 17 -0.76 -12.84 18.16
CA PHE A 17 0.50 -12.41 17.55
C PHE A 17 1.01 -13.40 16.48
N GLU A 18 0.90 -14.70 16.71
CA GLU A 18 1.39 -15.72 15.78
C GLU A 18 0.61 -15.75 14.47
N SER A 19 -0.72 -15.64 14.55
CA SER A 19 -1.61 -15.48 13.40
C SER A 19 -1.32 -14.20 12.64
N CYS A 20 -1.04 -13.07 13.33
CA CYS A 20 -0.59 -11.84 12.69
C CYS A 20 0.69 -12.06 11.88
N GLN A 21 1.70 -12.71 12.46
CA GLN A 21 2.97 -12.98 11.80
C GLN A 21 2.81 -13.91 10.58
N ARG A 22 1.94 -14.92 10.69
CA ARG A 22 1.59 -15.84 9.60
C ARG A 22 0.86 -15.14 8.46
N VAL A 23 -0.01 -14.19 8.76
CA VAL A 23 -0.82 -13.44 7.78
C VAL A 23 0.00 -12.33 7.10
N ARG A 24 0.97 -11.74 7.82
CA ARG A 24 1.77 -10.60 7.36
C ARG A 24 2.30 -10.71 5.92
N PRO A 25 2.96 -11.80 5.46
CA PRO A 25 3.45 -11.86 4.08
C PRO A 25 2.32 -11.82 3.05
N LEU A 26 1.18 -12.46 3.33
CA LEU A 26 0.01 -12.46 2.44
C LEU A 26 -0.67 -11.09 2.41
N LEU A 27 -0.77 -10.43 3.56
CA LEU A 27 -1.31 -9.08 3.67
C LEU A 27 -0.46 -8.09 2.86
N LEU A 28 0.86 -8.11 3.05
CA LEU A 28 1.78 -7.22 2.36
C LEU A 28 1.82 -7.48 0.85
N HIS A 29 1.72 -8.74 0.41
CA HIS A 29 1.55 -9.09 -1.00
C HIS A 29 0.32 -8.41 -1.60
N ARG A 30 -0.84 -8.50 -0.92
CA ARG A 30 -2.10 -7.88 -1.36
C ARG A 30 -2.04 -6.36 -1.37
N CYS A 31 -1.39 -5.74 -0.39
CA CYS A 31 -1.11 -4.30 -0.40
C CYS A 31 -0.27 -3.91 -1.62
N GLY A 32 0.73 -4.71 -1.98
CA GLY A 32 1.52 -4.52 -3.19
C GLY A 32 0.67 -4.55 -4.47
N ASP A 33 -0.27 -5.49 -4.57
CA ASP A 33 -1.17 -5.58 -5.72
C ASP A 33 -2.15 -4.40 -5.79
N LEU A 34 -2.64 -3.90 -4.65
CA LEU A 34 -3.49 -2.69 -4.59
C LEU A 34 -2.78 -1.45 -5.15
N VAL A 35 -1.54 -1.21 -4.74
CA VAL A 35 -0.74 -0.06 -5.22
C VAL A 35 0.01 -0.39 -6.51
N GLN A 36 -0.30 -1.53 -7.13
CA GLN A 36 0.21 -1.94 -8.44
C GLN A 36 1.75 -1.97 -8.53
N VAL A 37 2.45 -2.42 -7.48
CA VAL A 37 3.94 -2.48 -7.45
C VAL A 37 4.52 -3.26 -8.62
N TRP A 38 3.78 -4.23 -9.16
CA TRP A 38 4.16 -5.02 -10.33
C TRP A 38 4.35 -4.18 -11.59
N SER A 39 3.72 -3.01 -11.71
CA SER A 39 3.81 -2.14 -12.90
C SER A 39 5.22 -1.63 -13.15
N PHE A 40 5.99 -1.42 -12.07
CA PHE A 40 7.38 -1.00 -12.08
C PHE A 40 8.38 -2.16 -12.09
N CYS A 41 7.91 -3.41 -11.97
CA CYS A 41 8.78 -4.58 -11.89
C CYS A 41 9.42 -4.88 -13.26
N PRO A 42 10.74 -5.17 -13.35
CA PRO A 42 11.39 -5.54 -14.61
C PRO A 42 10.89 -6.89 -15.17
N ASN A 43 10.33 -7.76 -14.32
CA ASN A 43 9.81 -9.05 -14.74
C ASN A 43 8.48 -8.93 -15.51
N ARG A 44 8.51 -9.25 -16.81
CA ARG A 44 7.35 -9.21 -17.71
C ARG A 44 6.18 -10.08 -17.23
N THR A 45 6.45 -11.19 -16.55
CA THR A 45 5.41 -12.09 -16.05
C THR A 45 4.61 -11.44 -14.92
N CYS A 46 5.28 -10.77 -13.96
CA CYS A 46 4.60 -10.03 -12.90
C CYS A 46 3.69 -8.93 -13.49
N ARG A 47 4.20 -8.18 -14.49
CA ARG A 47 3.41 -7.16 -15.19
C ARG A 47 2.17 -7.73 -15.87
N ARG A 48 2.31 -8.84 -16.60
CA ARG A 48 1.18 -9.51 -17.29
C ARG A 48 0.15 -10.07 -16.32
N GLN A 49 0.60 -10.66 -15.21
CA GLN A 49 -0.29 -11.22 -14.19
C GLN A 49 -0.93 -10.16 -13.30
N ARG A 50 -0.43 -8.91 -13.34
CA ARG A 50 -0.85 -7.82 -12.46
C ARG A 50 -0.75 -8.20 -10.98
N SER A 51 0.28 -8.98 -10.66
CA SER A 51 0.53 -9.44 -9.31
C SER A 51 1.98 -9.87 -9.17
N CYS A 52 2.52 -9.75 -7.96
CA CYS A 52 3.84 -10.25 -7.64
C CYS A 52 3.88 -11.78 -7.69
N ARG A 53 4.86 -12.35 -8.40
CA ARG A 53 5.09 -13.81 -8.44
C ARG A 53 5.59 -14.36 -7.10
N ARG A 54 6.27 -13.52 -6.32
CA ARG A 54 6.60 -13.85 -4.92
C ARG A 54 5.30 -13.78 -4.12
N SER A 55 5.00 -14.81 -3.34
CA SER A 55 3.82 -14.84 -2.44
C SER A 55 4.10 -14.17 -1.09
N ASP A 56 5.07 -13.26 -1.05
CA ASP A 56 5.51 -12.53 0.15
C ASP A 56 5.35 -11.02 -0.03
N GLY A 57 5.70 -10.26 1.02
CA GLY A 57 5.62 -8.81 1.04
C GLY A 57 6.83 -8.07 0.45
N ALA A 58 7.84 -8.76 -0.12
CA ALA A 58 9.13 -8.16 -0.41
C ALA A 58 9.03 -7.01 -1.41
N CYS A 59 8.21 -7.15 -2.46
CA CYS A 59 8.02 -6.11 -3.46
C CYS A 59 7.31 -4.86 -2.91
N PHE A 60 6.34 -5.05 -2.00
CA PHE A 60 5.69 -3.92 -1.35
C PHE A 60 6.64 -3.19 -0.39
N ILE A 61 7.44 -3.93 0.38
CA ILE A 61 8.46 -3.34 1.26
C ILE A 61 9.46 -2.52 0.44
N ALA A 62 9.99 -3.09 -0.65
CA ALA A 62 10.93 -2.39 -1.53
C ALA A 62 10.30 -1.14 -2.16
N PHE A 63 9.04 -1.21 -2.57
CA PHE A 63 8.29 -0.06 -3.07
C PHE A 63 8.18 1.05 -2.02
N MET A 64 7.79 0.72 -0.78
CA MET A 64 7.68 1.69 0.30
C MET A 64 9.04 2.29 0.71
N GLN A 65 10.12 1.53 0.57
CA GLN A 65 11.49 2.01 0.82
C GLN A 65 11.99 2.95 -0.28
N ALA A 66 11.57 2.73 -1.53
CA ALA A 66 11.93 3.57 -2.67
C ALA A 66 11.01 4.80 -2.83
N ALA A 67 9.86 4.83 -2.16
CA ALA A 67 8.90 5.92 -2.25
C ALA A 67 9.52 7.24 -1.75
N PRO A 68 9.35 8.35 -2.50
CA PRO A 68 9.76 9.67 -2.05
C PRO A 68 9.18 10.02 -0.68
N ASP A 69 9.87 10.88 0.07
CA ASP A 69 9.42 11.27 1.41
C ASP A 69 8.02 11.87 1.42
N THR A 70 7.73 12.73 0.45
CA THR A 70 6.40 13.35 0.25
C THR A 70 5.29 12.32 0.12
N GLU A 71 5.49 11.26 -0.67
CA GLU A 71 4.52 10.18 -0.84
C GLU A 71 4.33 9.37 0.45
N ARG A 72 5.42 9.11 1.19
CA ARG A 72 5.34 8.42 2.50
C ARG A 72 4.56 9.26 3.51
N ARG A 73 4.78 10.58 3.55
CA ARG A 73 4.03 11.50 4.41
C ARG A 73 2.55 11.57 4.00
N ARG A 74 2.27 11.72 2.71
CA ARG A 74 0.91 11.71 2.16
C ARG A 74 0.15 10.45 2.57
N PHE A 75 0.77 9.28 2.41
CA PHE A 75 0.16 8.00 2.79
C PHE A 75 -0.15 7.94 4.30
N ARG A 76 0.77 8.42 5.14
CA ARG A 76 0.55 8.52 6.59
C ARG A 76 -0.65 9.42 6.92
N TYR A 77 -0.73 10.62 6.35
CA TYR A 77 -1.84 11.54 6.59
C TYR A 77 -3.18 11.00 6.10
N ALA A 78 -3.20 10.29 4.97
CA ALA A 78 -4.41 9.63 4.50
C ALA A 78 -4.90 8.55 5.49
N ILE A 79 -3.98 7.78 6.11
CA ILE A 79 -4.33 6.80 7.14
C ILE A 79 -4.87 7.49 8.41
N GLU A 80 -4.20 8.54 8.89
CA GLU A 80 -4.64 9.31 10.05
C GLU A 80 -6.06 9.88 9.83
N ASN A 81 -6.32 10.45 8.65
CA ASN A 81 -7.65 10.94 8.26
C ASN A 81 -8.70 9.82 8.22
N ARG A 82 -8.34 8.63 7.69
CA ARG A 82 -9.24 7.45 7.71
C ARG A 82 -9.56 7.00 9.12
N GLN A 83 -8.57 7.01 10.03
CA GLN A 83 -8.77 6.68 11.44
C GLN A 83 -9.66 7.71 12.15
N ALA A 84 -9.60 8.97 11.73
CA ALA A 84 -10.51 10.03 12.19
C ALA A 84 -11.93 9.95 11.58
N GLY A 85 -12.23 8.92 10.78
CA GLY A 85 -13.57 8.66 10.24
C GLY A 85 -13.89 9.32 8.91
N LEU A 86 -12.91 9.97 8.26
CA LEU A 86 -13.11 10.57 6.94
C LEU A 86 -13.27 9.47 5.88
N ASP A 87 -14.08 9.73 4.86
CA ASP A 87 -14.18 8.85 3.70
C ASP A 87 -12.84 8.79 2.93
N PRO A 88 -12.62 7.75 2.09
CA PRO A 88 -11.36 7.57 1.38
C PRO A 88 -10.92 8.76 0.51
N ASP A 89 -11.85 9.39 -0.21
CA ASP A 89 -11.52 10.44 -1.17
C ASP A 89 -11.24 11.76 -0.43
N GLU A 90 -12.03 12.07 0.61
CA GLU A 90 -11.76 13.20 1.50
C GLU A 90 -10.44 13.04 2.27
N ALA A 91 -10.16 11.84 2.78
CA ALA A 91 -8.93 11.55 3.50
C ALA A 91 -7.68 11.80 2.63
N CYS A 92 -7.74 11.40 1.35
CA CYS A 92 -6.67 11.67 0.39
C CYS A 92 -6.57 13.16 0.05
N ARG A 93 -7.69 13.83 -0.23
CA ARG A 93 -7.69 15.27 -0.55
C ARG A 93 -7.11 16.12 0.57
N ARG A 94 -7.43 15.81 1.83
CA ARG A 94 -6.83 16.51 2.98
C ARG A 94 -5.36 16.21 3.17
N ALA A 95 -4.92 14.99 2.89
CA ALA A 95 -3.50 14.64 2.90
C ALA A 95 -2.73 15.45 1.83
N ASP A 96 -3.30 15.57 0.62
CA ASP A 96 -2.73 16.38 -0.47
C ASP A 96 -2.64 17.86 -0.12
N ALA A 97 -3.71 18.43 0.45
CA ALA A 97 -3.73 19.83 0.90
C ALA A 97 -2.63 20.11 1.93
N ARG A 98 -2.49 19.23 2.95
CA ARG A 98 -1.46 19.37 3.98
C ARG A 98 -0.04 19.30 3.40
N ILE A 99 0.22 18.37 2.47
CA ILE A 99 1.53 18.28 1.82
C ILE A 99 1.83 19.55 1.02
N ALA A 100 0.84 20.09 0.30
CA ALA A 100 1.01 21.33 -0.45
C ALA A 100 1.34 22.52 0.47
N GLU A 101 0.69 22.62 1.64
CA GLU A 101 0.99 23.63 2.66
C GLU A 101 2.43 23.50 3.20
N GLU A 102 2.86 22.28 3.55
CA GLU A 102 4.22 21.99 4.03
C GLU A 102 5.28 22.37 2.96
N ILE A 103 5.07 21.98 1.70
CA ILE A 103 5.98 22.32 0.60
C ILE A 103 6.05 23.84 0.38
N ALA A 104 4.92 24.54 0.48
CA ALA A 104 4.88 26.00 0.33
C ALA A 104 5.63 26.73 1.46
N GLN A 105 5.65 26.16 2.67
CA GLN A 105 6.40 26.69 3.82
C GLN A 105 7.91 26.41 3.73
N ASP A 106 8.30 25.23 3.25
CA ASP A 106 9.71 24.84 3.10
C ASP A 106 10.42 25.54 1.92
N GLY A 107 9.64 26.10 0.97
CA GLY A 107 10.14 26.81 -0.21
C GLY A 107 10.18 28.34 -0.09
N GLY A 108 9.90 28.91 1.09
CA GLY A 108 9.88 30.35 1.38
C GLY A 108 11.14 30.87 2.08
#